data_AF-A0A381UYG8-F1
#
_entry.id   AF-A0A381UYG8-F1
#
_cell.length_a   1.000
_cell.length_b   1.000
_cell.length_c   1.000
_cell.angle_alpha   90.00
_cell.angle_beta   90.00
_cell.angle_gamma   90.00
#
_symmetry.space_group_name_H-M   'P 1'
#
loop_
_entity.id
_entity.type
_entity.pdbx_description
1 polymer ?
#
loop_
_entity_poly.entity_id
_entity_poly.type
_entity_poly.pdbx_seq_one_letter_code
_entity_poly.pdbx_strand_id
1 'polypeptide(L)'
;MLKKLVGGILITTFTFGQTTANPQFSVIGDLVIDHLHKNTSLLSSGIEMAIQGYVNPFARADIYLHKHNDSSPIELEEAVMTIEKGLPFGLGIRAGKFRPDLGKINQIHAHLFPYIEAPSGMTKILGEEFWSATGVETNVFLPLPWYSNFSLSYFDSGIGSHDHSDYEKDEDDHKDKDDHNYDDAEKHHGREKQANAFSVRWSHFFELNDVNHLELGLSGYSGQDEGILGAD
;
A
#
# COMPACT_ATOMS: atom_id res chain seq x y z
N MET A 1 16.80 3.01 51.11
CA MET A 1 17.01 2.81 49.65
C MET A 1 16.24 3.90 48.90
N LEU A 2 16.96 4.83 48.26
CA LEU A 2 16.40 6.02 47.61
C LEU A 2 16.03 5.67 46.16
N LYS A 3 14.74 5.65 45.81
CA LYS A 3 14.29 5.47 44.41
C LYS A 3 14.55 6.78 43.65
N LYS A 4 15.44 6.74 42.66
CA LYS A 4 15.67 7.86 41.73
C LYS A 4 14.51 7.91 40.75
N LEU A 5 13.73 8.99 40.78
CA LEU A 5 12.73 9.30 39.76
C LEU A 5 13.47 10.03 38.62
N VAL A 6 13.54 9.41 37.45
CA VAL A 6 14.03 10.06 36.22
C VAL A 6 12.79 10.51 35.46
N GLY A 7 12.44 11.79 35.57
CA GLY A 7 11.37 12.40 34.78
C GLY A 7 11.96 13.05 33.54
N GLY A 8 11.71 12.48 32.36
CA GLY A 8 11.97 13.14 31.08
C GLY A 8 10.84 14.11 30.75
N ILE A 9 11.19 15.33 30.33
CA ILE A 9 10.23 16.32 29.84
C ILE A 9 9.91 15.97 28.39
N LEU A 10 8.70 15.52 28.11
CA LEU A 10 8.17 15.35 26.76
C LEU A 10 7.58 16.69 26.31
N ILE A 11 8.30 17.42 25.45
CA ILE A 11 7.77 18.65 24.85
C ILE A 11 7.07 18.27 23.55
N THR A 12 5.75 18.14 23.60
CA THR A 12 4.92 17.91 22.41
C THR A 12 4.46 19.25 21.86
N THR A 13 5.13 19.78 20.85
CA THR A 13 4.67 20.97 20.11
C THR A 13 3.77 20.54 18.96
N PHE A 14 2.47 20.81 19.05
CA PHE A 14 1.55 20.74 17.92
C PHE A 14 1.63 22.06 17.14
N THR A 15 2.26 22.04 15.97
CA THR A 15 2.22 23.18 15.05
C THR A 15 1.11 22.94 14.04
N PHE A 16 0.08 23.80 14.07
CA PHE A 16 -0.99 23.79 13.08
C PHE A 16 -0.60 24.73 11.94
N GLY A 17 -0.14 24.17 10.82
CA GLY A 17 0.03 24.92 9.57
C GLY A 17 -1.26 24.89 8.78
N GLN A 18 -1.88 26.06 8.55
CA GLN A 18 -2.99 26.17 7.61
C GLN A 18 -2.40 26.27 6.19
N THR A 19 -2.81 25.35 5.30
CA THR A 19 -2.47 25.41 3.88
C THR A 19 -3.73 25.65 3.07
N THR A 20 -3.65 26.60 2.15
CA THR A 20 -4.63 26.89 1.10
C THR A 20 -4.21 26.18 -0.19
N ALA A 21 -3.64 24.98 -0.10
CA ALA A 21 -3.25 24.20 -1.27
C ALA A 21 -4.46 23.39 -1.76
N ASN A 22 -4.90 23.68 -2.97
CA ASN A 22 -5.84 22.82 -3.68
C ASN A 22 -5.14 21.47 -3.95
N PRO A 23 -5.77 20.33 -3.63
CA PRO A 23 -5.21 19.04 -4.00
C PRO A 23 -5.10 18.92 -5.53
N GLN A 24 -4.11 18.15 -5.95
CA GLN A 24 -3.94 17.69 -7.31
C GLN A 24 -4.90 16.53 -7.56
N PHE A 25 -5.53 16.54 -8.72
CA PHE A 25 -6.43 15.49 -9.18
C PHE A 25 -5.92 14.97 -10.51
N SER A 26 -5.92 13.65 -10.68
CA SER A 26 -5.63 13.01 -11.95
C SER A 26 -6.54 11.80 -12.17
N VAL A 27 -6.79 11.47 -13.43
CA VAL A 27 -7.50 10.27 -13.84
C VAL A 27 -6.67 9.59 -14.90
N ILE A 28 -6.39 8.31 -14.71
CA ILE A 28 -5.55 7.48 -15.57
C ILE A 28 -6.35 6.24 -15.95
N GLY A 29 -6.19 5.77 -17.18
CA GLY A 29 -6.74 4.50 -17.64
C GLY A 29 -5.84 3.91 -18.70
N ASP A 30 -6.06 2.65 -19.02
CA ASP A 30 -5.26 1.88 -19.96
C ASP A 30 -6.10 1.34 -21.13
N LEU A 31 -5.41 0.95 -22.19
CA LEU A 31 -5.99 0.20 -23.29
C LEU A 31 -4.91 -0.70 -23.89
N VAL A 32 -5.14 -2.01 -23.81
CA VAL A 32 -4.24 -3.04 -24.34
C VAL A 32 -4.92 -3.74 -25.50
N ILE A 33 -4.19 -3.93 -26.59
CA ILE A 33 -4.62 -4.75 -27.72
C ILE A 33 -3.92 -6.10 -27.60
N ASP A 34 -4.68 -7.17 -27.37
CA ASP A 34 -4.15 -8.52 -27.42
C ASP A 34 -4.45 -9.14 -28.80
N HIS A 35 -3.37 -9.53 -29.49
CA HIS A 35 -3.39 -10.25 -30.77
C HIS A 35 -2.61 -11.57 -30.69
N LEU A 36 -2.23 -12.03 -29.50
CA LEU A 36 -1.56 -13.31 -29.32
C LEU A 36 -2.54 -14.48 -29.52
N HIS A 37 -3.83 -14.25 -29.29
CA HIS A 37 -4.89 -15.21 -29.54
C HIS A 37 -5.50 -15.06 -30.94
N LYS A 38 -6.13 -16.12 -31.48
CA LYS A 38 -6.72 -16.14 -32.84
C LYS A 38 -7.74 -15.01 -33.11
N ASN A 39 -8.29 -14.40 -32.05
CA ASN A 39 -9.17 -13.24 -32.12
C ASN A 39 -8.50 -12.06 -31.44
N THR A 40 -8.52 -10.91 -32.10
CA THR A 40 -8.04 -9.66 -31.50
C THR A 40 -9.02 -9.21 -30.43
N SER A 41 -8.54 -8.94 -29.23
CA SER A 41 -9.31 -8.37 -28.14
C SER A 41 -8.73 -7.02 -27.71
N LEU A 42 -9.61 -6.19 -27.16
CA LEU A 42 -9.26 -4.96 -26.48
C LEU A 42 -9.51 -5.18 -24.99
N LEU A 43 -8.51 -4.87 -24.16
CA LEU A 43 -8.52 -5.06 -22.72
C LEU A 43 -8.25 -3.71 -22.04
N SER A 44 -8.85 -3.49 -20.88
CA SER A 44 -8.56 -2.35 -20.00
C SER A 44 -8.85 -2.74 -18.56
N SER A 45 -7.95 -2.38 -17.65
CA SER A 45 -8.10 -2.60 -16.20
C SER A 45 -9.12 -1.66 -15.57
N GLY A 46 -9.45 -0.54 -16.22
CA GLY A 46 -10.42 0.43 -15.71
C GLY A 46 -9.85 1.83 -15.66
N ILE A 47 -10.33 2.61 -14.70
CA ILE A 47 -9.82 3.96 -14.42
C ILE A 47 -9.36 4.07 -12.97
N GLU A 48 -8.22 4.70 -12.78
CA GLU A 48 -7.71 5.10 -11.48
C GLU A 48 -7.82 6.62 -11.34
N MET A 49 -8.30 7.08 -10.18
CA MET A 49 -8.37 8.48 -9.81
C MET A 49 -7.43 8.71 -8.63
N ALA A 50 -6.50 9.67 -8.77
CA ALA A 50 -5.61 10.06 -7.70
C ALA A 50 -5.94 11.47 -7.19
N ILE A 51 -6.03 11.61 -5.87
CA ILE A 51 -6.27 12.87 -5.15
C ILE A 51 -5.11 13.05 -4.18
N GLN A 52 -4.32 14.10 -4.37
CA GLN A 52 -3.02 14.20 -3.73
C GLN A 52 -2.70 15.63 -3.29
N GLY A 53 -2.04 15.80 -2.16
CA GLY A 53 -1.57 17.15 -1.79
C GLY A 53 -1.02 17.28 -0.39
N TYR A 54 -0.33 18.39 -0.16
CA TYR A 54 0.13 18.77 1.17
C TYR A 54 -1.03 19.26 2.03
N VAL A 55 -1.29 18.56 3.13
CA VAL A 55 -2.29 18.91 4.17
C VAL A 55 -1.72 19.96 5.12
N ASN A 56 -0.40 20.06 5.23
CA ASN A 56 0.34 21.18 5.82
C ASN A 56 1.80 21.16 5.25
N PRO A 57 2.70 22.08 5.64
CA PRO A 57 4.07 22.12 5.10
C PRO A 57 4.93 20.86 5.33
N PHE A 58 4.51 19.95 6.21
CA PHE A 58 5.25 18.74 6.61
C PHE A 58 4.55 17.45 6.20
N ALA A 59 3.22 17.45 6.13
CA ALA A 59 2.39 16.27 5.87
C ALA A 59 1.70 16.33 4.51
N ARG A 60 1.75 15.23 3.78
CA ARG A 60 1.06 14.99 2.50
C ARG A 60 0.03 13.88 2.69
N ALA A 61 -1.10 13.98 2.00
CA ALA A 61 -2.06 12.90 1.87
C ALA A 61 -2.23 12.52 0.41
N ASP A 62 -2.28 11.22 0.14
CA ASP A 62 -2.48 10.65 -1.18
C ASP A 62 -3.60 9.61 -1.09
N ILE A 63 -4.61 9.73 -1.94
CA ILE A 63 -5.76 8.83 -2.04
C ILE A 63 -5.88 8.37 -3.49
N TYR A 64 -6.00 7.06 -3.68
CA TYR A 64 -6.14 6.42 -4.98
C TYR A 64 -7.40 5.57 -4.97
N LEU A 65 -8.27 5.80 -5.96
CA LEU A 65 -9.53 5.09 -6.13
C LEU A 65 -9.52 4.42 -7.50
N HIS A 66 -9.86 3.14 -7.57
CA HIS A 66 -9.91 2.41 -8.82
C HIS A 66 -11.34 1.97 -9.14
N LYS A 67 -11.73 2.06 -10.41
CA LYS A 67 -12.99 1.50 -10.92
C LYS A 67 -12.67 0.54 -12.06
N HIS A 68 -12.87 -0.73 -11.80
CA HIS A 68 -12.79 -1.80 -12.80
C HIS A 68 -13.85 -1.65 -13.90
N ASN A 69 -13.62 -2.23 -15.08
CA ASN A 69 -14.57 -2.18 -16.21
C ASN A 69 -15.74 -3.18 -16.09
N ASP A 70 -16.05 -3.64 -14.88
CA ASP A 70 -17.09 -4.61 -14.57
C ASP A 70 -18.14 -4.02 -13.61
N SER A 71 -18.91 -4.90 -12.96
CA SER A 71 -19.91 -4.53 -11.96
C SER A 71 -19.35 -4.27 -10.56
N SER A 72 -18.03 -4.35 -10.35
CA SER A 72 -17.44 -4.08 -9.04
C SER A 72 -17.65 -2.61 -8.64
N PRO A 73 -17.80 -2.33 -7.34
CA PRO A 73 -17.85 -0.96 -6.83
C PRO A 73 -16.52 -0.23 -7.08
N ILE A 74 -16.48 1.07 -6.78
CA ILE A 74 -15.22 1.80 -6.72
C ILE A 74 -14.43 1.26 -5.51
N GLU A 75 -13.18 0.91 -5.74
CA GLU A 75 -12.28 0.35 -4.74
C GLU A 75 -11.30 1.41 -4.23
N LEU A 76 -11.00 1.35 -2.93
CA LEU A 76 -9.95 2.17 -2.32
C LEU A 76 -8.63 1.40 -2.37
N GLU A 77 -7.78 1.78 -3.30
CA GLU A 77 -6.44 1.21 -3.48
C GLU A 77 -5.52 1.64 -2.33
N GLU A 78 -5.37 2.95 -2.18
CA GLU A 78 -4.52 3.55 -1.15
C GLU A 78 -5.18 4.80 -0.56
N ALA A 79 -4.98 4.99 0.73
CA ALA A 79 -5.25 6.23 1.45
C ALA A 79 -4.19 6.37 2.53
N VAL A 80 -3.17 7.19 2.25
CA VAL A 80 -1.98 7.29 3.08
C VAL A 80 -1.63 8.75 3.41
N MET A 81 -1.22 8.96 4.64
CA MET A 81 -0.59 10.20 5.08
C MET A 81 0.91 9.98 5.25
N THR A 82 1.70 10.91 4.71
CA THR A 82 3.15 10.82 4.65
C THR A 82 3.78 12.07 5.26
N ILE A 83 4.75 11.89 6.16
CA ILE A 83 5.52 12.94 6.82
C ILE A 83 7.01 12.63 6.64
N GLU A 84 7.66 13.27 5.66
CA GLU A 84 9.09 13.08 5.34
C GLU A 84 9.98 14.22 5.85
N LYS A 85 9.38 15.29 6.37
CA LYS A 85 10.07 16.52 6.75
C LYS A 85 9.61 16.98 8.12
N GLY A 86 10.52 17.62 8.86
CA GLY A 86 10.22 18.18 10.19
C GLY A 86 10.38 17.19 11.33
N LEU A 87 10.64 15.90 11.05
CA LEU A 87 11.02 14.91 12.05
C LEU A 87 12.55 14.92 12.25
N PRO A 88 13.03 14.62 13.48
CA PRO A 88 14.45 14.58 13.77
C PRO A 88 15.13 13.42 13.02
N PHE A 89 16.45 13.53 12.84
CA PHE A 89 17.30 12.47 12.26
C PHE A 89 16.96 12.04 10.82
N GLY A 90 16.19 12.85 10.07
CA GLY A 90 15.76 12.48 8.72
C GLY A 90 14.77 11.31 8.70
N LEU A 91 13.98 11.18 9.78
CA LEU A 91 12.91 10.19 9.87
C LEU A 91 11.75 10.57 8.94
N GLY A 92 11.23 9.57 8.24
CA GLY A 92 9.97 9.60 7.52
C GLY A 92 8.95 8.67 8.19
N ILE A 93 7.67 9.02 8.10
CA ILE A 93 6.55 8.21 8.59
C ILE A 93 5.44 8.21 7.54
N ARG A 94 4.89 7.04 7.24
CA ARG A 94 3.68 6.84 6.45
C ARG A 94 2.66 6.07 7.27
N ALA A 95 1.38 6.44 7.18
CA ALA A 95 0.30 5.76 7.89
C ALA A 95 -1.00 5.78 7.08
N GLY A 96 -1.71 4.65 7.05
CA GLY A 96 -2.95 4.46 6.29
C GLY A 96 -2.95 3.15 5.51
N LYS A 97 -3.78 3.04 4.46
CA LYS A 97 -3.77 1.91 3.52
C LYS A 97 -2.80 2.21 2.38
N PHE A 98 -1.76 1.40 2.20
CA PHE A 98 -0.76 1.59 1.14
C PHE A 98 0.04 0.31 0.85
N ARG A 99 0.78 0.32 -0.26
CA ARG A 99 1.77 -0.70 -0.61
C ARG A 99 3.11 -0.45 0.12
N PRO A 100 3.58 -1.35 1.00
CA PRO A 100 4.84 -1.19 1.72
C PRO A 100 6.08 -1.16 0.84
N ASP A 101 7.16 -0.62 1.39
CA ASP A 101 8.51 -0.70 0.84
C ASP A 101 9.11 -2.12 0.94
N LEU A 102 8.53 -3.07 0.21
CA LEU A 102 8.96 -4.46 0.14
C LEU A 102 9.43 -4.81 -1.28
N GLY A 103 10.74 -4.78 -1.49
CA GLY A 103 11.33 -4.85 -2.83
C GLY A 103 11.01 -3.61 -3.67
N LYS A 104 11.70 -3.45 -4.80
CA LYS A 104 11.59 -2.23 -5.62
C LYS A 104 10.24 -2.01 -6.28
N ILE A 105 9.53 -3.07 -6.64
CA ILE A 105 8.34 -2.99 -7.50
C ILE A 105 7.03 -2.94 -6.72
N ASN A 106 6.99 -3.31 -5.43
CA ASN A 106 5.72 -3.36 -4.67
C ASN A 106 5.01 -2.01 -4.57
N GLN A 107 5.76 -0.91 -4.47
CA GLN A 107 5.17 0.43 -4.38
C GLN A 107 4.65 0.97 -5.73
N ILE A 108 4.91 0.27 -6.83
CA ILE A 108 4.59 0.74 -8.17
C ILE A 108 3.23 0.16 -8.56
N HIS A 109 2.28 1.06 -8.91
CA HIS A 109 0.97 0.66 -9.43
C HIS A 109 1.13 0.10 -10.85
N ALA A 110 0.29 -0.87 -11.22
CA ALA A 110 0.45 -1.63 -12.46
C ALA A 110 0.50 -0.74 -13.73
N HIS A 111 -0.25 0.37 -13.75
CA HIS A 111 -0.26 1.33 -14.86
C HIS A 111 1.05 2.12 -15.03
N LEU A 112 1.93 2.12 -14.02
CA LEU A 112 3.26 2.72 -14.09
C LEU A 112 4.35 1.71 -14.49
N PHE A 113 4.01 0.43 -14.67
CA PHE A 113 4.99 -0.55 -15.10
C PHE A 113 5.52 -0.21 -16.50
N PRO A 114 6.82 -0.41 -16.75
CA PRO A 114 7.37 -0.35 -18.09
C PRO A 114 7.02 -1.61 -18.92
N TYR A 115 6.15 -2.47 -18.41
CA TYR A 115 5.72 -3.75 -18.97
C TYR A 115 4.19 -3.77 -19.04
N ILE A 116 3.64 -4.57 -19.95
CA ILE A 116 2.18 -4.75 -20.08
C ILE A 116 1.63 -5.58 -18.91
N GLU A 117 2.38 -6.61 -18.50
CA GLU A 117 2.01 -7.52 -17.41
C GLU A 117 3.02 -7.41 -16.27
N ALA A 118 2.53 -7.58 -15.05
CA ALA A 118 3.36 -7.67 -13.87
C ALA A 118 4.36 -8.85 -13.96
N PRO A 119 5.59 -8.73 -13.44
CA PRO A 119 6.52 -9.84 -13.40
C PRO A 119 5.95 -11.05 -12.65
N SER A 120 5.83 -12.20 -13.32
CA SER A 120 5.19 -13.39 -12.76
C SER A 120 5.85 -13.94 -11.50
N GLY A 121 7.15 -13.72 -11.31
CA GLY A 121 7.83 -14.06 -10.07
C GLY A 121 7.33 -13.22 -8.89
N MET A 122 6.99 -11.97 -9.14
CA MET A 122 6.50 -11.05 -8.11
C MET A 122 5.03 -11.29 -7.80
N THR A 123 4.18 -11.52 -8.81
CA THR A 123 2.76 -11.81 -8.57
C THR A 123 2.54 -13.12 -7.80
N LYS A 124 3.42 -14.10 -7.98
CA LYS A 124 3.41 -15.33 -7.17
C LYS A 124 3.74 -15.11 -5.70
N ILE A 125 4.50 -14.06 -5.39
CA ILE A 125 4.92 -13.75 -4.03
C ILE A 125 3.94 -12.78 -3.39
N LEU A 126 3.57 -11.70 -4.09
CA LEU A 126 2.83 -10.55 -3.55
C LEU A 126 1.33 -10.55 -3.92
N GLY A 127 0.89 -11.47 -4.77
CA GLY A 127 -0.45 -11.45 -5.37
C GLY A 127 -0.50 -10.63 -6.66
N GLU A 128 -1.60 -10.74 -7.40
CA GLU A 128 -1.77 -10.06 -8.69
C GLU A 128 -1.83 -8.53 -8.54
N GLU A 129 -2.50 -8.04 -7.49
CA GLU A 129 -2.62 -6.61 -7.16
C GLU A 129 -1.47 -6.07 -6.30
N PHE A 130 -0.48 -6.93 -6.03
CA PHE A 130 0.61 -6.69 -5.09
C PHE A 130 0.10 -6.46 -3.66
N TRP A 131 1.02 -6.49 -2.69
CA TRP A 131 0.60 -6.40 -1.30
C TRP A 131 0.34 -4.95 -0.93
N SER A 132 -0.89 -4.67 -0.50
CA SER A 132 -1.32 -3.44 0.15
C SER A 132 -2.08 -3.80 1.43
N ALA A 133 -1.94 -2.96 2.46
CA ALA A 133 -2.60 -3.19 3.74
C ALA A 133 -2.70 -1.88 4.53
N THR A 134 -3.49 -1.87 5.60
CA THR A 134 -3.55 -0.74 6.51
C THR A 134 -2.46 -0.86 7.57
N GLY A 135 -1.63 0.18 7.71
CA GLY A 135 -0.47 0.09 8.58
C GLY A 135 0.27 1.40 8.79
N VAL A 136 1.46 1.26 9.35
CA VAL A 136 2.43 2.34 9.59
C VAL A 136 3.80 1.88 9.12
N GLU A 137 4.47 2.74 8.36
CA GLU A 137 5.85 2.55 7.90
C GLU A 137 6.68 3.73 8.38
N THR A 138 7.90 3.42 8.82
CA THR A 138 8.89 4.43 9.21
C THR A 138 10.17 4.17 8.46
N ASN A 139 10.83 5.24 8.01
CA ASN A 139 12.10 5.14 7.31
C ASN A 139 13.11 6.17 7.84
N VAL A 140 14.39 5.87 7.64
CA VAL A 140 15.48 6.76 8.02
C VAL A 140 16.62 6.69 7.02
N PHE A 141 17.12 7.85 6.61
CA PHE A 141 18.36 7.94 5.87
C PHE A 141 19.56 7.78 6.79
N LEU A 142 20.40 6.79 6.52
CA LEU A 142 21.62 6.57 7.28
C LEU A 142 22.69 7.61 6.89
N PRO A 143 23.49 8.12 7.85
CA PRO A 143 24.51 9.13 7.60
C PRO A 143 25.76 8.52 6.94
N LEU A 144 25.59 7.97 5.74
CA LEU A 144 26.63 7.36 4.92
C LEU A 144 27.00 8.30 3.76
N PRO A 145 28.20 8.14 3.15
CA PRO A 145 28.61 8.95 1.99
C PRO A 145 27.80 8.71 0.70
N TRP A 146 26.89 7.74 0.71
CA TRP A 146 25.96 7.40 -0.36
C TRP A 146 24.54 7.34 0.21
N TYR A 147 23.54 7.34 -0.68
CA TYR A 147 22.15 7.22 -0.26
C TYR A 147 21.89 5.84 0.31
N SER A 148 21.45 5.78 1.57
CA SER A 148 21.02 4.54 2.20
C SER A 148 19.80 4.80 3.05
N ASN A 149 18.72 4.07 2.78
CA ASN A 149 17.46 4.19 3.49
C ASN A 149 17.13 2.87 4.17
N PHE A 150 16.79 2.91 5.45
CA PHE A 150 16.26 1.77 6.17
C PHE A 150 14.79 2.03 6.51
N SER A 151 13.91 1.11 6.12
CA SER A 151 12.48 1.15 6.40
C SER A 151 12.04 -0.05 7.25
N LEU A 152 11.09 0.20 8.13
CA LEU A 152 10.42 -0.77 8.98
C LEU A 152 8.93 -0.45 9.01
N SER A 153 8.11 -1.48 8.78
CA SER A 153 6.67 -1.32 8.62
C SER A 153 5.90 -2.38 9.39
N TYR A 154 4.72 -2.01 9.84
CA TYR A 154 3.74 -2.88 10.50
C TYR A 154 2.38 -2.68 9.85
N PHE A 155 1.70 -3.78 9.54
CA PHE A 155 0.39 -3.82 8.91
C PHE A 155 -0.55 -4.76 9.66
N ASP A 156 -1.84 -4.48 9.59
CA ASP A 156 -2.89 -5.30 10.18
C ASP A 156 -3.21 -6.57 9.38
N SER A 157 -2.79 -6.60 8.12
CA SER A 157 -3.01 -7.69 7.18
C SER A 157 -1.73 -8.05 6.41
N GLY A 158 -1.58 -9.33 6.08
CA GLY A 158 -0.39 -9.87 5.41
C GLY A 158 -0.59 -10.06 3.91
N ILE A 159 0.47 -10.50 3.24
CA ILE A 159 0.41 -10.85 1.81
C ILE A 159 -0.66 -11.93 1.58
N GLY A 160 -1.51 -11.74 0.57
CA GLY A 160 -2.58 -12.67 0.21
C GLY A 160 -3.86 -12.55 1.05
N SER A 161 -3.92 -11.64 2.02
CA SER A 161 -5.19 -11.24 2.63
C SER A 161 -5.91 -10.26 1.71
N HIS A 162 -7.15 -10.57 1.34
CA HIS A 162 -7.95 -9.71 0.46
C HIS A 162 -8.79 -8.78 1.33
N ASP A 163 -8.41 -7.51 1.37
CA ASP A 163 -9.11 -6.46 2.11
C ASP A 163 -10.39 -6.07 1.34
N HIS A 164 -11.36 -6.98 1.28
CA HIS A 164 -12.70 -6.66 0.79
C HIS A 164 -13.41 -5.87 1.88
N SER A 165 -13.47 -4.55 1.72
CA SER A 165 -14.44 -3.75 2.47
C SER A 165 -15.85 -4.22 2.07
N ASP A 166 -16.48 -5.00 2.95
CA ASP A 166 -17.88 -5.42 2.83
C ASP A 166 -18.78 -4.19 2.63
N TYR A 167 -19.14 -3.91 1.38
CA TYR A 167 -20.35 -3.14 1.10
C TYR A 167 -21.52 -4.12 1.24
N GLU A 168 -22.06 -4.21 2.45
CA GLU A 168 -23.39 -4.80 2.67
C GLU A 168 -24.39 -4.05 1.77
N LYS A 169 -24.83 -4.76 0.73
CA LYS A 169 -26.06 -4.43 0.01
C LYS A 169 -27.22 -4.87 0.91
N ASP A 170 -27.72 -3.94 1.72
CA ASP A 170 -29.09 -4.02 2.21
C ASP A 170 -30.03 -3.80 1.02
N GLU A 171 -30.24 -4.87 0.23
CA GLU A 171 -31.39 -4.95 -0.67
C GLU A 171 -32.59 -5.43 0.15
N ASP A 172 -33.30 -4.46 0.73
CA ASP A 172 -34.70 -4.62 1.12
C ASP A 172 -35.53 -4.92 -0.13
N ASP A 173 -35.74 -6.19 -0.45
CA ASP A 173 -36.77 -6.58 -1.41
C ASP A 173 -37.73 -7.59 -0.78
N HIS A 174 -38.85 -7.03 -0.30
CA HIS A 174 -40.03 -7.79 0.04
C HIS A 174 -40.60 -8.48 -1.21
N LYS A 175 -40.65 -9.81 -1.23
CA LYS A 175 -41.74 -10.61 -1.85
C LYS A 175 -41.66 -12.11 -1.53
N ASP A 176 -42.48 -12.53 -0.57
CA ASP A 176 -43.41 -13.67 -0.65
C ASP A 176 -43.21 -14.71 -1.77
N LYS A 177 -42.67 -15.91 -1.44
CA LYS A 177 -43.40 -17.20 -1.33
C LYS A 177 -42.55 -18.46 -1.61
N ASP A 178 -42.61 -19.33 -0.59
CA ASP A 178 -42.81 -20.79 -0.59
C ASP A 178 -41.76 -21.76 -1.17
N ASP A 179 -41.31 -22.62 -0.26
CA ASP A 179 -40.91 -24.03 -0.40
C ASP A 179 -39.61 -24.39 -1.15
N HIS A 180 -38.53 -24.64 -0.41
CA HIS A 180 -38.07 -25.99 -0.05
C HIS A 180 -36.60 -26.03 0.46
N ASN A 181 -36.41 -26.81 1.54
CA ASN A 181 -35.19 -27.43 2.06
C ASN A 181 -34.13 -26.52 2.73
N TYR A 182 -34.21 -26.43 4.06
CA TYR A 182 -33.18 -25.92 4.94
C TYR A 182 -32.08 -26.98 5.11
N ASP A 183 -31.02 -26.89 4.30
CA ASP A 183 -29.70 -27.34 4.74
C ASP A 183 -29.04 -26.11 5.38
N ASP A 184 -29.04 -26.07 6.73
CA ASP A 184 -28.29 -25.10 7.52
C ASP A 184 -26.78 -25.27 7.27
N ALA A 185 -26.30 -24.71 6.17
CA ALA A 185 -24.91 -24.33 6.05
C ALA A 185 -24.74 -23.04 6.87
N GLU A 186 -24.36 -23.20 8.14
CA GLU A 186 -23.88 -22.11 8.98
C GLU A 186 -22.96 -21.22 8.13
N LYS A 187 -23.44 -20.03 7.79
CA LYS A 187 -22.60 -18.95 7.27
C LYS A 187 -21.64 -18.60 8.40
N HIS A 188 -20.48 -19.24 8.40
CA HIS A 188 -19.37 -18.83 9.21
C HIS A 188 -19.01 -17.41 8.76
N HIS A 189 -19.51 -16.42 9.51
CA HIS A 189 -18.91 -15.10 9.63
C HIS A 189 -17.51 -15.29 10.23
N GLY A 190 -16.59 -15.79 9.40
CA GLY A 190 -15.19 -15.77 9.71
C GLY A 190 -14.78 -14.32 9.68
N ARG A 191 -14.57 -13.71 10.86
CA ARG A 191 -13.55 -12.66 10.94
C ARG A 191 -12.35 -13.22 10.20
N GLU A 192 -12.03 -12.69 9.03
CA GLU A 192 -10.71 -12.94 8.45
C GLU A 192 -9.71 -12.67 9.58
N LYS A 193 -8.88 -13.68 9.87
CA LYS A 193 -7.87 -13.55 10.91
C LYS A 193 -7.00 -12.37 10.47
N GLN A 194 -7.10 -11.25 11.19
CA GLN A 194 -6.12 -10.17 11.14
C GLN A 194 -4.74 -10.79 11.40
N ALA A 195 -4.04 -11.06 10.32
CA ALA A 195 -2.69 -11.58 10.33
C ALA A 195 -1.78 -10.37 10.25
N ASN A 196 -1.40 -9.86 11.42
CA ASN A 196 -0.41 -8.80 11.52
C ASN A 196 0.84 -9.17 10.72
N ALA A 197 1.37 -8.21 9.99
CA ALA A 197 2.57 -8.38 9.18
C ALA A 197 3.60 -7.30 9.47
N PHE A 198 4.87 -7.68 9.34
CA PHE A 198 6.00 -6.77 9.43
C PHE A 198 6.83 -6.86 8.14
N SER A 199 7.32 -5.72 7.67
CA SER A 199 8.33 -5.68 6.62
C SER A 199 9.49 -4.79 7.01
N VAL A 200 10.66 -5.12 6.48
CA VAL A 200 11.87 -4.32 6.59
C VAL A 200 12.51 -4.22 5.22
N ARG A 201 13.10 -3.07 4.92
CA ARG A 201 13.96 -2.93 3.75
C ARG A 201 15.14 -2.04 4.04
N TRP A 202 16.28 -2.42 3.48
CA TRP A 202 17.48 -1.62 3.49
C TRP A 202 17.93 -1.44 2.05
N SER A 203 17.81 -0.21 1.55
CA SER A 203 18.18 0.15 0.19
C SER A 203 19.41 1.05 0.17
N HIS A 204 20.16 0.93 -0.92
CA HIS A 204 21.36 1.67 -1.21
C HIS A 204 21.31 2.19 -2.65
N PHE A 205 21.67 3.45 -2.83
CA PHE A 205 21.77 4.08 -4.14
C PHE A 205 23.13 4.75 -4.28
N PHE A 206 23.84 4.38 -5.35
CA PHE A 206 25.17 4.85 -5.68
C PHE A 206 25.16 5.58 -7.02
N GLU A 207 25.60 6.82 -7.01
CA GLU A 207 25.88 7.57 -8.23
C GLU A 207 27.27 7.17 -8.74
N LEU A 208 27.32 6.46 -9.87
CA LEU A 208 28.60 6.08 -10.48
C LEU A 208 29.14 7.21 -11.35
N ASN A 209 28.24 7.94 -12.01
CA ASN A 209 28.47 9.17 -12.77
C ASN A 209 27.11 9.86 -13.04
N ASP A 210 27.12 10.91 -13.86
CA ASP A 210 25.95 11.76 -14.14
C ASP A 210 24.76 11.04 -14.80
N VAL A 211 24.94 9.82 -15.36
CA VAL A 211 23.88 9.09 -16.07
C VAL A 211 23.73 7.62 -15.65
N ASN A 212 24.71 7.08 -14.92
CA ASN A 212 24.70 5.69 -14.45
C ASN A 212 24.60 5.66 -12.93
N HIS A 213 23.65 4.86 -12.47
CA HIS A 213 23.38 4.66 -11.05
C HIS A 213 23.29 3.16 -10.77
N LEU A 214 23.67 2.78 -9.56
CA LEU A 214 23.48 1.43 -9.04
C LEU A 214 22.57 1.50 -7.82
N GLU A 215 21.52 0.69 -7.81
CA GLU A 215 20.65 0.50 -6.66
C GLU A 215 20.78 -0.95 -6.19
N LEU A 216 20.81 -1.14 -4.87
CA LEU A 216 20.81 -2.45 -4.22
C LEU A 216 19.83 -2.42 -3.05
N GLY A 217 18.98 -3.43 -2.96
CA GLY A 217 17.99 -3.56 -1.91
C GLY A 217 18.06 -4.92 -1.21
N LEU A 218 17.88 -4.93 0.10
CA LEU A 218 17.60 -6.13 0.89
C LEU A 218 16.26 -5.95 1.57
N SER A 219 15.35 -6.90 1.39
CA SER A 219 13.99 -6.83 1.92
C SER A 219 13.65 -8.09 2.69
N GLY A 220 12.87 -7.91 3.76
CA GLY A 220 12.34 -8.99 4.57
C GLY A 220 10.88 -8.75 4.93
N TYR A 221 10.11 -9.83 5.00
CA TYR A 221 8.72 -9.85 5.40
C TYR A 221 8.50 -10.98 6.40
N SER A 222 7.65 -10.73 7.39
CA SER A 222 7.19 -11.71 8.36
C SER A 222 5.69 -11.51 8.61
N GLY A 223 4.89 -12.48 8.19
CA GLY A 223 3.47 -12.61 8.52
C GLY A 223 3.22 -13.72 9.54
N GLN A 224 1.96 -14.11 9.72
CA GLN A 224 1.56 -15.10 10.73
C GLN A 224 2.15 -16.50 10.49
N ASP A 225 2.18 -16.96 9.23
CA ASP A 225 2.65 -18.31 8.86
C ASP A 225 3.76 -18.29 7.80
N GLU A 226 4.16 -17.11 7.33
CA GLU A 226 5.07 -16.95 6.20
C GLU A 226 6.16 -15.92 6.47
N GLY A 227 7.36 -16.20 5.99
CA GLY A 227 8.50 -15.28 6.03
C GLY A 227 9.20 -15.27 4.69
N ILE A 228 9.49 -14.07 4.16
CA ILE A 228 10.14 -13.89 2.87
C ILE A 228 11.39 -13.04 3.08
N LEU A 229 12.47 -13.41 2.39
CA LEU A 229 13.68 -12.60 2.27
C LEU A 229 13.99 -12.44 0.78
N GLY A 230 14.34 -11.23 0.38
CA GLY A 230 14.61 -10.89 -1.00
C GLY A 230 15.74 -9.88 -1.14
N ALA A 231 16.29 -9.83 -2.33
CA ALA A 231 17.23 -8.80 -2.75
C ALA A 231 16.87 -8.36 -4.18
N ASP A 232 17.14 -7.09 -4.49
CA ASP A 232 16.90 -6.46 -5.80
C ASP A 232 18.00 -5.46 -6.17
#